data_AF-A0A1S6GLN4-F1
#
_entry.id   AF-A0A1S6GLN4-F1
#
_cell.length_a   1.000
_cell.length_b   1.000
_cell.length_c   1.000
_cell.angle_alpha   90.00
_cell.angle_beta   90.00
_cell.angle_gamma   90.00
#
_symmetry.space_group_name_H-M   'P 1'
#
loop_
_entity.id
_entity.type
_entity.pdbx_description
1 polymer ?
#
loop_
_entity_poly.entity_id
_entity_poly.type
_entity_poly.pdbx_seq_one_letter_code
_entity_poly.pdbx_strand_id
1 'polypeptide(L)'
;QPQQQQAFVEETLQSRLQSLIDQSTDHWTYAIFWQSTLPPSSHLLWGDGYYKCSQDETQAQIATTPAEQSHRKRVLRELNALVSGSSSSDEDDVTDTEWFYLVSMTQSYDPHILIAGEPLWYAGSDQLVKVQCERVREAHVLGIRTVAFIPVIGAGVVELG
;
A
#
# COMPACT_ATOMS: atom_id res chain seq x y z
N GLN A 1 -30.78 1.73 4.23
CA GLN A 1 -29.70 2.03 3.26
C GLN A 1 -28.35 2.16 3.97
N PRO A 2 -27.70 1.05 4.38
CA PRO A 2 -26.31 1.09 4.86
C PRO A 2 -25.26 1.14 3.73
N GLN A 3 -25.52 0.48 2.59
CA GLN A 3 -24.59 0.41 1.45
C GLN A 3 -24.25 1.77 0.82
N GLN A 4 -25.19 2.71 0.75
CA GLN A 4 -24.95 4.06 0.21
C GLN A 4 -24.11 4.93 1.15
N GLN A 5 -24.25 4.76 2.46
CA GLN A 5 -23.44 5.46 3.45
C GLN A 5 -21.99 4.94 3.41
N GLN A 6 -21.83 3.63 3.21
CA GLN A 6 -20.53 2.97 3.13
C GLN A 6 -19.75 3.39 1.88
N ALA A 7 -20.40 3.40 0.71
CA ALA A 7 -19.81 3.87 -0.54
C ALA A 7 -19.40 5.35 -0.50
N PHE A 8 -20.20 6.22 0.15
CA PHE A 8 -19.85 7.63 0.31
C PHE A 8 -18.66 7.83 1.26
N VAL A 9 -18.57 7.05 2.34
CA VAL A 9 -17.42 7.09 3.26
C VAL A 9 -16.15 6.59 2.56
N GLU A 10 -16.25 5.54 1.76
CA GLU A 10 -15.15 5.02 0.92
C GLU A 10 -14.68 6.06 -0.12
N GLU A 11 -15.61 6.68 -0.87
CA GLU A 11 -15.27 7.72 -1.86
C GLU A 11 -14.58 8.95 -1.21
N THR A 12 -14.98 9.28 0.04
CA THR A 12 -14.29 10.32 0.81
C THR A 12 -12.95 9.88 1.37
N LEU A 13 -12.72 8.59 1.63
CA LEU A 13 -11.44 8.08 2.14
C LEU A 13 -10.40 8.11 1.03
N GLN A 14 -10.73 7.59 -0.16
CA GLN A 14 -9.82 7.60 -1.30
C GLN A 14 -9.37 9.02 -1.66
N SER A 15 -10.32 9.96 -1.70
CA SER A 15 -10.02 11.38 -1.97
C SER A 15 -9.10 12.01 -0.91
N ARG A 16 -9.20 11.58 0.34
CA ARG A 16 -8.32 12.05 1.44
C ARG A 16 -6.93 11.44 1.34
N LEU A 17 -6.81 10.15 1.03
CA LEU A 17 -5.52 9.49 0.83
C LEU A 17 -4.78 10.09 -0.37
N GLN A 18 -5.49 10.34 -1.47
CA GLN A 18 -4.93 11.05 -2.61
C GLN A 18 -4.45 12.46 -2.21
N SER A 19 -5.29 13.22 -1.51
CA SER A 19 -4.92 14.57 -1.06
C SER A 19 -3.70 14.57 -0.14
N LEU A 20 -3.56 13.56 0.72
CA LEU A 20 -2.41 13.40 1.61
C LEU A 20 -1.11 13.23 0.82
N ILE A 21 -1.15 12.49 -0.29
CA ILE A 21 0.01 12.23 -1.14
C ILE A 21 0.31 13.41 -2.08
N ASP A 22 -0.73 13.98 -2.72
CA ASP A 22 -0.56 15.01 -3.75
C ASP A 22 -0.27 16.40 -3.18
N GLN A 23 -0.72 16.70 -1.96
CA GLN A 23 -0.50 18.00 -1.31
C GLN A 23 0.72 18.00 -0.37
N SER A 24 1.33 16.84 -0.14
CA SER A 24 2.55 16.72 0.65
C SER A 24 3.73 17.38 -0.07
N THR A 25 4.60 18.05 0.68
CA THR A 25 5.90 18.49 0.17
C THR A 25 6.89 17.33 0.02
N ASP A 26 6.66 16.24 0.74
CA ASP A 26 7.45 15.02 0.68
C ASP A 26 6.93 14.11 -0.44
N HIS A 27 7.85 13.46 -1.17
CA HIS A 27 7.55 12.57 -2.29
C HIS A 27 7.19 11.16 -1.81
N TRP A 28 5.96 10.99 -1.32
CA TRP A 28 5.41 9.68 -1.00
C TRP A 28 5.02 8.91 -2.26
N THR A 29 5.31 7.62 -2.28
CA THR A 29 4.95 6.68 -3.34
C THR A 29 3.52 6.18 -3.16
N TYR A 30 3.08 5.93 -1.91
CA TYR A 30 1.72 5.48 -1.64
C TYR A 30 1.20 5.90 -0.26
N ALA A 31 -0.13 5.84 -0.12
CA ALA A 31 -0.84 5.83 1.16
C ALA A 31 -1.75 4.60 1.23
N ILE A 32 -1.74 3.88 2.35
CA ILE A 32 -2.66 2.77 2.60
C ILE A 32 -3.38 3.01 3.92
N PHE A 33 -4.69 2.85 3.93
CA PHE A 33 -5.46 2.78 5.17
C PHE A 33 -5.74 1.33 5.54
N TRP A 34 -5.19 0.93 6.68
CA TRP A 34 -5.43 -0.35 7.33
C TRP A 34 -6.58 -0.23 8.31
N GLN A 35 -7.71 -0.85 8.01
CA GLN A 35 -8.88 -0.84 8.87
C GLN A 35 -8.75 -1.88 9.99
N SER A 36 -9.03 -1.47 11.23
CA SER A 36 -9.06 -2.40 12.37
C SER A 36 -10.38 -3.16 12.42
N THR A 37 -10.32 -4.47 12.63
CA THR A 37 -11.50 -5.28 12.97
C THR A 37 -11.85 -5.17 14.46
N LEU A 38 -13.10 -5.49 14.79
CA LEU A 38 -13.57 -5.53 16.17
C LEU A 38 -13.04 -6.77 16.92
N PRO A 39 -12.84 -6.69 18.24
CA PRO A 39 -12.44 -7.84 19.08
C PRO A 39 -13.40 -9.05 18.93
N PRO A 40 -12.95 -10.30 19.20
CA PRO A 40 -11.79 -10.67 20.03
C PRO A 40 -10.46 -10.86 19.29
N SER A 41 -10.47 -10.97 17.96
CA SER A 41 -9.28 -11.09 17.11
C SER A 41 -9.15 -9.83 16.26
N SER A 42 -8.58 -8.78 16.85
CA SER A 42 -8.31 -7.54 16.12
C SER A 42 -7.22 -7.81 15.08
N HIS A 43 -7.51 -7.51 13.83
CA HIS A 43 -6.60 -7.56 12.69
C HIS A 43 -6.67 -6.22 11.95
N LEU A 44 -5.58 -5.86 11.29
CA LEU A 44 -5.55 -4.81 10.29
C LEU A 44 -5.79 -5.43 8.93
N LEU A 45 -6.87 -5.02 8.29
CA LEU A 45 -7.24 -5.42 6.92
C LEU A 45 -7.09 -4.24 5.98
N TRP A 46 -6.96 -4.52 4.69
CA TRP A 46 -7.04 -3.49 3.68
C TRP A 46 -8.38 -2.73 3.79
N GLY A 47 -8.31 -1.43 4.03
CA GLY A 47 -9.45 -0.53 3.97
C GLY A 47 -9.52 0.14 2.61
N ASP A 48 -8.51 0.96 2.30
CA ASP A 48 -8.40 1.66 1.02
C ASP A 48 -6.94 2.11 0.78
N GLY A 49 -6.63 2.62 -0.41
CA GLY A 49 -5.27 3.04 -0.74
C GLY A 49 -5.14 3.89 -1.99
N TYR A 50 -4.09 4.72 -2.00
CA TYR A 50 -3.70 5.50 -3.15
C TYR A 50 -2.23 5.26 -3.50
N TYR A 51 -1.96 4.87 -4.73
CA TYR A 51 -0.62 4.72 -5.29
C TYR A 51 -0.34 5.85 -6.29
N LYS A 52 0.75 6.59 -6.09
CA LYS A 52 1.21 7.62 -7.01
C LYS A 52 2.17 7.00 -8.01
N CYS A 53 1.69 6.77 -9.22
CA CYS A 53 2.56 6.34 -10.32
C CYS A 53 3.54 7.47 -10.65
N SER A 54 4.80 7.30 -10.23
CA SER A 54 5.89 8.21 -10.53
C SER A 54 6.36 7.98 -11.97
N GLN A 55 6.31 9.02 -12.82
CA GLN A 55 6.84 8.93 -14.19
C GLN A 55 8.35 8.64 -14.23
N ASP A 56 9.09 9.03 -13.17
CA ASP A 56 10.53 8.79 -13.02
C ASP A 56 10.87 7.34 -12.62
N GLU A 57 9.88 6.54 -12.19
CA GLU A 57 10.10 5.13 -11.83
C GLU A 57 10.21 4.20 -13.04
N THR A 58 9.93 4.68 -14.24
CA THR A 58 10.18 3.93 -15.50
C THR A 58 11.65 3.55 -15.69
N GLN A 59 12.58 4.14 -14.92
CA GLN A 59 14.01 3.81 -14.91
C GLN A 59 14.54 3.31 -13.54
N ALA A 60 13.71 3.30 -12.50
CA ALA A 60 14.12 2.91 -11.15
C ALA A 60 14.19 1.38 -11.04
N GLN A 61 15.35 0.84 -11.42
CA GLN A 61 15.83 -0.53 -11.19
C GLN A 61 14.76 -1.60 -11.05
N ILE A 62 14.29 -2.10 -12.20
CA ILE A 62 13.62 -3.39 -12.30
C ILE A 62 14.64 -4.46 -11.88
N ALA A 63 14.72 -4.76 -10.59
CA ALA A 63 15.54 -5.84 -10.05
C ALA A 63 14.78 -7.17 -10.10
N THR A 64 13.86 -7.34 -11.05
CA THR A 64 13.07 -8.56 -11.24
C THR A 64 13.65 -9.39 -12.37
N THR A 65 13.60 -10.72 -12.19
CA THR A 65 13.97 -11.63 -13.29
C THR A 65 12.89 -11.58 -14.38
N PRO A 66 13.21 -11.89 -15.65
CA PRO A 66 12.20 -11.96 -16.71
C PRO A 66 11.03 -12.91 -16.39
N ALA A 67 11.28 -13.96 -15.61
CA ALA A 67 10.27 -14.90 -15.16
C ALA A 67 9.32 -14.28 -14.12
N GLU A 68 9.86 -13.54 -13.16
CA GLU A 68 9.08 -12.81 -12.16
C GLU A 68 8.27 -11.70 -12.83
N GLN A 69 8.86 -10.96 -13.76
CA GLN A 69 8.17 -9.93 -14.52
C GLN A 69 6.98 -10.49 -15.32
N SER A 70 7.18 -11.64 -15.96
CA SER A 70 6.10 -12.34 -16.67
C SER A 70 4.98 -12.79 -15.71
N HIS A 71 5.32 -13.16 -14.47
CA HIS A 71 4.35 -13.51 -13.46
C HIS A 71 3.55 -12.29 -12.98
N ARG A 72 4.21 -11.18 -12.64
CA ARG A 72 3.55 -9.93 -12.22
C ARG A 72 2.59 -9.41 -13.28
N LYS A 73 3.02 -9.37 -14.56
CA LYS A 73 2.17 -9.00 -15.69
C LYS A 73 0.96 -9.92 -15.87
N ARG A 74 1.15 -11.24 -15.68
CA ARG A 74 0.02 -12.21 -15.74
C ARG A 74 -1.02 -11.90 -14.67
N VAL A 75 -0.58 -11.71 -13.42
CA VAL A 75 -1.49 -11.41 -12.30
C VAL A 75 -2.25 -10.10 -12.57
N LEU A 76 -1.58 -9.04 -13.02
CA LEU A 76 -2.23 -7.79 -13.39
C LEU A 76 -3.26 -7.95 -14.50
N ARG A 77 -2.94 -8.71 -15.55
CA ARG A 77 -3.90 -9.01 -16.62
C ARG A 77 -5.14 -9.74 -16.12
N GLU A 78 -4.95 -10.72 -15.24
CA GLU A 78 -6.06 -11.45 -14.64
C GLU A 78 -6.93 -10.53 -13.76
N LEU A 79 -6.32 -9.66 -12.95
CA LEU A 79 -7.04 -8.66 -12.16
C LEU A 79 -7.81 -7.66 -13.04
N ASN A 80 -7.17 -7.12 -14.07
CA ASN A 80 -7.83 -6.19 -15.02
C ASN A 80 -8.99 -6.85 -15.75
N ALA A 81 -8.85 -8.12 -16.14
CA ALA A 81 -9.93 -8.88 -16.75
C ALA A 81 -11.12 -9.08 -15.80
N LEU A 82 -10.87 -9.27 -14.50
CA LEU A 82 -11.91 -9.41 -13.47
C LEU A 82 -12.64 -8.08 -13.19
N VAL A 83 -11.93 -6.96 -13.18
CA VAL A 83 -12.50 -5.64 -12.82
C VAL A 83 -13.14 -4.93 -14.02
N SER A 84 -12.43 -4.86 -15.15
CA SER A 84 -12.79 -4.03 -16.29
C SER A 84 -13.36 -4.81 -17.47
N GLY A 85 -13.23 -6.14 -17.49
CA GLY A 85 -13.62 -6.99 -18.62
C GLY A 85 -12.78 -6.79 -19.89
N SER A 86 -11.72 -5.97 -19.83
CA SER A 86 -10.79 -5.69 -20.92
C SER A 86 -9.35 -5.98 -20.50
N SER A 87 -8.55 -6.50 -21.43
CA SER A 87 -7.15 -6.88 -21.20
C SER A 87 -6.18 -5.87 -21.84
N SER A 88 -6.34 -4.57 -21.56
CA SER A 88 -5.70 -3.51 -22.36
C SER A 88 -4.50 -2.82 -21.70
N SER A 89 -3.53 -3.57 -21.18
CA SER A 89 -2.27 -2.99 -20.69
C SER A 89 -1.17 -4.06 -20.60
N ASP A 90 -0.58 -4.40 -21.75
CA ASP A 90 0.45 -5.46 -21.85
C ASP A 90 1.88 -4.94 -22.05
N GLU A 91 2.11 -3.62 -22.05
CA GLU A 91 3.42 -3.08 -22.48
C GLU A 91 4.33 -2.66 -21.32
N ASP A 92 3.79 -2.05 -20.27
CA ASP A 92 4.64 -1.51 -19.18
C ASP A 92 5.10 -2.59 -18.19
N ASP A 93 6.31 -2.38 -17.66
CA ASP A 93 6.87 -3.21 -16.62
C ASP A 93 6.29 -2.85 -15.24
N VAL A 94 5.86 -3.86 -14.48
CA VAL A 94 5.40 -3.71 -13.09
C VAL A 94 6.59 -3.45 -12.18
N THR A 95 6.66 -2.28 -11.57
CA THR A 95 7.75 -1.91 -10.66
C THR A 95 7.66 -2.69 -9.34
N ASP A 96 8.74 -2.70 -8.55
CA ASP A 96 8.73 -3.32 -7.21
C ASP A 96 7.77 -2.62 -6.25
N THR A 97 7.69 -1.29 -6.33
CA THR A 97 6.79 -0.45 -5.54
C THR A 97 5.33 -0.65 -5.91
N GLU A 98 5.02 -0.75 -7.21
CA GLU A 98 3.68 -1.07 -7.71
C GLU A 98 3.26 -2.49 -7.29
N TRP A 99 4.17 -3.46 -7.44
CA TRP A 99 3.92 -4.82 -7.00
C TRP A 99 3.69 -4.91 -5.49
N PHE A 100 4.50 -4.23 -4.68
CA PHE A 100 4.33 -4.15 -3.23
C PHE A 100 2.94 -3.62 -2.85
N TYR A 101 2.49 -2.55 -3.52
CA TYR A 101 1.19 -1.95 -3.30
C TYR A 101 0.05 -2.92 -3.66
N LEU A 102 0.11 -3.58 -4.82
CA LEU A 102 -0.89 -4.55 -5.27
C LEU A 102 -1.00 -5.75 -4.33
N VAL A 103 0.14 -6.32 -3.92
CA VAL A 103 0.17 -7.46 -2.99
C VAL A 103 -0.41 -7.06 -1.63
N SER A 104 -0.14 -5.82 -1.17
CA SER A 104 -0.66 -5.30 0.10
C SER A 104 -2.19 -5.39 0.20
N MET A 105 -2.94 -5.25 -0.90
CA MET A 105 -4.40 -5.35 -0.90
C MET A 105 -4.94 -6.69 -0.39
N THR A 106 -4.11 -7.73 -0.41
CA THR A 106 -4.48 -9.09 0.01
C THR A 106 -3.93 -9.48 1.38
N GLN A 107 -3.20 -8.57 2.03
CA GLN A 107 -2.54 -8.85 3.30
C GLN A 107 -3.41 -8.51 4.50
N SER A 108 -3.07 -9.13 5.62
CA SER A 108 -3.63 -8.81 6.93
C SER A 108 -2.53 -8.83 7.98
N TYR A 109 -2.63 -7.94 8.96
CA TYR A 109 -1.59 -7.79 9.98
C TYR A 109 -2.16 -7.87 11.39
N ASP A 110 -1.31 -8.35 12.30
CA ASP A 110 -1.58 -8.23 13.72
C ASP A 110 -1.38 -6.76 14.14
N PRO A 111 -2.37 -6.13 14.77
CA PRO A 111 -2.33 -4.72 15.08
C PRO A 111 -1.45 -4.41 16.31
N HIS A 112 -0.95 -5.41 17.05
CA HIS A 112 -0.16 -5.24 18.28
C HIS A 112 1.06 -4.33 18.12
N ILE A 113 1.66 -4.26 16.93
CA ILE A 113 2.84 -3.42 16.66
C ILE A 113 2.45 -1.95 16.42
N LEU A 114 1.19 -1.70 16.04
CA LEU A 114 0.71 -0.40 15.54
C LEU A 114 -0.35 0.27 16.46
N ILE A 115 -0.96 -0.47 17.40
CA ILE A 115 -1.92 0.06 18.39
C ILE A 115 -1.24 0.72 19.61
N ALA A 116 0.09 0.91 19.62
CA ALA A 116 0.72 1.69 20.69
C ALA A 116 0.18 3.13 20.81
N GLY A 117 -0.61 3.58 19.82
CA GLY A 117 -1.31 4.88 19.81
C GLY A 117 -0.42 6.02 19.33
N GLU A 118 0.88 5.77 19.23
CA GLU A 118 1.88 6.73 18.77
C GLU A 118 2.22 6.51 17.29
N PRO A 119 2.41 7.59 16.52
CA PRO A 119 2.96 7.49 15.16
C PRO A 119 4.35 6.84 15.17
N LEU A 120 4.57 5.91 14.25
CA LEU A 120 5.88 5.30 14.00
C LEU A 120 6.44 5.82 12.69
N TRP A 121 7.75 6.10 12.66
CA TRP A 121 8.42 6.63 11.49
C TRP A 121 9.80 6.00 11.33
N TYR A 122 10.05 5.37 10.19
CA TYR A 122 11.31 4.75 9.85
C TYR A 122 11.84 5.37 8.56
N ALA A 123 13.06 5.91 8.58
CA ALA A 123 13.65 6.54 7.41
C ALA A 123 15.09 6.07 7.19
N GLY A 124 15.40 5.71 5.95
CA GLY A 124 16.71 5.24 5.51
C GLY A 124 16.96 3.76 5.78
N SER A 125 17.67 3.12 4.85
CA SER A 125 17.93 1.67 4.84
C SER A 125 18.50 1.15 6.16
N ASP A 126 19.39 1.90 6.81
CA ASP A 126 20.02 1.53 8.08
C ASP A 126 19.03 1.38 9.24
N GLN A 127 17.93 2.12 9.21
CA GLN A 127 16.86 1.99 10.19
C GLN A 127 15.93 0.85 9.82
N LEU A 128 15.44 0.82 8.57
CA LEU A 128 14.45 -0.16 8.12
C LEU A 128 14.92 -1.60 8.29
N VAL A 129 16.21 -1.91 8.02
CA VAL A 129 16.78 -3.25 8.18
C VAL A 129 16.77 -3.74 9.65
N LYS A 130 16.78 -2.84 10.62
CA LYS A 130 16.80 -3.18 12.06
C LYS A 130 15.42 -3.40 12.64
N VAL A 131 14.36 -2.99 11.94
CA VAL A 131 12.99 -3.09 12.45
C VAL A 131 12.54 -4.55 12.47
N GLN A 132 12.02 -5.00 13.62
CA GLN A 132 11.41 -6.31 13.78
C GLN A 132 9.93 -6.30 13.35
N CYS A 133 9.68 -5.76 12.15
CA CYS A 133 8.35 -5.73 11.53
C CYS A 133 8.51 -6.27 10.11
N GLU A 134 7.81 -7.37 9.81
CA GLU A 134 7.89 -8.03 8.51
C GLU A 134 7.48 -7.09 7.37
N ARG A 135 6.37 -6.36 7.55
CA ARG A 135 5.88 -5.39 6.57
C ARG A 135 6.88 -4.29 6.23
N VAL A 136 7.60 -3.76 7.24
CA VAL A 136 8.65 -2.75 7.02
C VAL A 136 9.84 -3.34 6.24
N ARG A 137 10.16 -4.62 6.50
CA ARG A 137 11.23 -5.32 5.78
C ARG A 137 10.84 -5.60 4.33
N GLU A 138 9.61 -6.04 4.07
CA GLU A 138 9.07 -6.25 2.72
C GLU A 138 9.10 -4.96 1.91
N ALA A 139 8.58 -3.86 2.48
CA ALA A 139 8.63 -2.54 1.86
C ALA A 139 10.07 -2.14 1.50
N HIS A 140 11.02 -2.34 2.43
CA HIS A 140 12.44 -2.04 2.20
C HIS A 140 13.07 -2.88 1.08
N VAL A 141 12.76 -4.18 1.01
CA VAL A 141 13.24 -5.07 -0.05
C VAL A 141 12.74 -4.61 -1.42
N LEU A 142 11.51 -4.10 -1.49
CA LEU A 142 10.86 -3.59 -2.71
C LEU A 142 11.11 -2.09 -2.94
N GLY A 143 12.18 -1.55 -2.34
CA GLY A 143 12.71 -0.23 -2.69
C GLY A 143 12.21 0.94 -1.85
N ILE A 144 11.23 0.74 -0.96
CA ILE A 144 10.72 1.79 -0.07
C ILE A 144 11.81 2.18 0.94
N ARG A 145 12.07 3.48 1.06
CA ARG A 145 13.15 4.01 1.92
C ARG A 145 12.64 4.70 3.18
N THR A 146 11.37 5.07 3.21
CA THR A 146 10.73 5.69 4.37
C THR A 146 9.38 5.02 4.56
N VAL A 147 9.05 4.60 5.78
CA VAL A 147 7.73 4.06 6.11
C VAL A 147 7.24 4.74 7.37
N ALA A 148 6.01 5.25 7.33
CA ALA A 148 5.33 5.83 8.48
C ALA A 148 4.02 5.10 8.76
N PHE A 149 3.68 4.93 10.03
CA PHE A 149 2.39 4.41 10.49
C PHE A 149 1.76 5.42 11.44
N ILE A 150 0.56 5.90 11.11
CA ILE A 150 -0.14 6.96 11.84
C ILE A 150 -1.47 6.38 12.32
N PRO A 151 -1.63 6.12 13.64
CA PRO A 151 -2.87 5.60 14.19
C PRO A 151 -4.06 6.55 13.97
N VAL A 152 -5.20 5.99 13.58
CA VAL A 152 -6.48 6.69 13.49
C VAL A 152 -7.41 6.16 14.59
N ILE A 153 -7.67 7.00 15.58
CA ILE A 153 -8.40 6.63 16.81
C ILE A 153 -9.73 5.96 16.44
N GLY A 154 -9.89 4.70 16.88
CA GLY A 154 -11.11 3.93 16.73
C GLY A 154 -11.37 3.39 15.32
N ALA A 155 -10.46 3.56 14.35
CA ALA A 155 -10.68 3.14 12.97
C ALA A 155 -9.58 2.24 12.41
N GLY A 156 -8.30 2.54 12.66
CA GLY A 156 -7.21 1.84 11.97
C GLY A 156 -5.88 2.58 12.00
N VAL A 157 -5.09 2.41 10.95
CA VAL A 157 -3.75 3.01 10.79
C VAL A 157 -3.60 3.49 9.34
N VAL A 158 -3.08 4.70 9.16
CA VAL A 158 -2.60 5.17 7.85
C VAL A 158 -1.13 4.82 7.73
N GLU A 159 -0.77 4.14 6.67
CA GLU A 159 0.61 3.90 6.28
C GLU A 159 1.00 4.80 5.11
N LEU A 160 2.21 5.34 5.16
CA LEU A 160 2.84 6.08 4.08
C LEU A 160 4.20 5.44 3.73
N GLY A 161 4.50 5.36 2.45
CA GLY A 161 5.78 4.86 1.94
C GLY A 161 6.18 5.53 0.64
#